data_AF-A0A2D6LAY0-F1
#
_entry.id   AF-A0A2D6LAY0-F1
#
_cell.length_a   1.000
_cell.length_b   1.000
_cell.length_c   1.000
_cell.angle_alpha   90.00
_cell.angle_beta   90.00
_cell.angle_gamma   90.00
#
_symmetry.space_group_name_H-M   'P 1'
#
loop_
_entity.id
_entity.type
_entity.pdbx_description
1 polymer ?
#
loop_
_entity_poly.entity_id
_entity_poly.type
_entity_poly.pdbx_seq_one_letter_code
_entity_poly.pdbx_strand_id
1 'polypeptide(L)'
;MPETNYEFEQFFDRDGFNRSLGHFKAVSGLLEDFEDYYNLADILNSLSGDGEIKQNQLSPILYALLVDKYGYRSKSHNMSITIDDFSPLLAEAKSWKGVDVVMAYYHPELGFTVLNPKNEEYWQSAQSLKRNELVTVYAGGFSDGIESKVANAAIQVVISFLEGGKKKSPDSILKGKYAFKAFEQELEDEEPEAQGPAQPREAPGKPRSRRGPVSASSGDTVPDRAVQTESPASTVQAPAPAPAPAQDVQSSGNKTMTPMYSAPVTNELFHNGNVEAWKKIIQSYETKNPGCEVLVFYEGERIHDINTLFKWGKVKHGSTILFAIVGTEIKDVAKLQRYLKQGASPQFEAFLKFPVNTVLKLF
;
A
#
# COMPACT_ATOMS: atom_id res chain seq x y z
N MET A 1 24.12 4.38 29.71
CA MET A 1 23.99 5.23 28.52
C MET A 1 25.03 6.33 28.63
N PRO A 2 25.93 6.54 27.66
CA PRO A 2 26.73 7.76 27.64
C PRO A 2 25.77 8.96 27.52
N GLU A 3 25.98 10.01 28.31
CA GLU A 3 25.22 11.27 28.16
C GLU A 3 25.42 11.77 26.73
N THR A 4 24.33 11.80 25.96
CA THR A 4 24.32 12.35 24.60
C THR A 4 24.39 13.87 24.71
N ASN A 5 25.60 14.43 24.56
CA ASN A 5 25.91 15.87 24.62
C ASN A 5 25.21 16.76 23.56
N TYR A 6 24.23 16.24 22.82
CA TYR A 6 23.56 16.91 21.70
C TYR A 6 22.04 16.74 21.69
N GLU A 7 21.43 16.40 22.84
CA GLU A 7 19.98 16.14 22.96
C GLU A 7 19.10 17.26 22.38
N PHE A 8 19.56 18.51 22.45
CA PHE A 8 18.81 19.67 21.96
C PHE A 8 19.35 20.31 20.67
N GLU A 9 20.32 19.67 20.02
CA GLU A 9 20.93 20.21 18.79
C GLU A 9 19.94 20.28 17.63
N GLN A 10 18.84 19.52 17.63
CA GLN A 10 17.81 19.64 16.59
C GLN A 10 16.73 20.69 16.93
N PHE A 11 16.79 21.35 18.09
CA PHE A 11 15.78 22.33 18.53
C PHE A 11 16.29 23.78 18.54
N PHE A 12 17.55 24.05 18.17
CA PHE A 12 18.10 25.42 18.20
C PHE A 12 17.54 26.31 17.08
N ASP A 13 17.01 25.73 16.01
CA ASP A 13 16.36 26.47 14.93
C ASP A 13 14.88 26.09 14.77
N ARG A 14 14.12 26.97 14.12
CA ARG A 14 12.69 26.81 13.92
C ARG A 14 12.35 25.57 13.10
N ASP A 15 13.22 25.23 12.14
CA ASP A 15 12.94 24.16 11.19
C ASP A 15 13.08 22.79 11.85
N GLY A 16 14.13 22.58 12.64
CA GLY A 16 14.33 21.39 13.46
C GLY A 16 13.25 21.24 14.54
N PHE A 17 12.89 22.32 15.22
CA PHE A 17 11.77 22.30 16.16
C PHE A 17 10.45 21.89 15.50
N ASN A 18 10.12 22.48 14.35
CA ASN A 18 8.89 22.15 13.62
C ASN A 18 8.90 20.72 13.07
N ARG A 19 10.06 20.21 12.62
CA ARG A 19 10.20 18.80 12.18
C ARG A 19 9.89 17.84 13.32
N SER A 20 10.49 18.07 14.49
CA SER A 20 10.26 17.24 15.68
C SER A 20 8.81 17.34 16.17
N LEU A 21 8.25 18.56 16.21
CA LEU A 21 6.84 18.76 16.58
C LEU A 21 5.89 18.04 15.59
N GLY A 22 6.18 18.09 14.29
CA GLY A 22 5.45 17.35 13.27
C GLY A 22 5.50 15.85 13.51
N HIS A 23 6.69 15.31 13.82
CA HIS A 23 6.85 13.90 14.18
C HIS A 23 6.02 13.53 15.42
N PHE A 24 6.07 14.33 16.50
CA PHE A 24 5.27 14.04 17.70
C PHE A 24 3.76 14.08 17.44
N LYS A 25 3.29 15.01 16.62
CA LYS A 25 1.88 15.08 16.22
C LYS A 25 1.47 13.85 15.41
N ALA A 26 2.27 13.45 14.43
CA ALA A 26 2.01 12.25 13.63
C ALA A 26 1.97 10.99 14.51
N VAL A 27 2.95 10.83 15.42
CA VAL A 27 2.98 9.71 16.38
C VAL A 27 1.79 9.73 17.33
N SER A 28 1.33 10.90 17.76
CA SER A 28 0.17 10.99 18.64
C SER A 28 -1.13 10.68 17.89
N GLY A 29 -1.24 11.10 16.62
CA GLY A 29 -2.42 10.89 15.80
C GLY A 29 -2.71 9.42 15.50
N LEU A 30 -1.67 8.62 15.23
CA LEU A 30 -1.83 7.19 14.95
C LEU A 30 -2.22 6.34 16.18
N LEU A 31 -2.11 6.88 17.40
CA LEU A 31 -2.30 6.08 18.62
C LEU A 31 -3.75 5.61 18.77
N GLU A 32 -4.71 6.45 18.39
CA GLU A 32 -6.14 6.10 18.47
C GLU A 32 -6.45 4.91 17.57
N ASP A 33 -6.00 4.95 16.30
CA ASP A 33 -6.19 3.85 15.35
C ASP A 33 -5.45 2.58 15.80
N PHE A 34 -4.23 2.72 16.30
CA PHE A 34 -3.47 1.57 16.80
C PHE A 34 -4.15 0.93 18.03
N GLU A 35 -4.68 1.74 18.95
CA GLU A 35 -5.44 1.25 20.12
C GLU A 35 -6.81 0.67 19.74
N ASP A 36 -7.36 1.04 18.58
CA ASP A 36 -8.53 0.44 17.92
C ASP A 36 -8.19 -0.85 17.12
N TYR A 37 -7.02 -1.44 17.36
CA TYR A 37 -6.50 -2.68 16.77
C TYR A 37 -6.23 -2.63 15.26
N TYR A 38 -6.02 -1.44 14.68
CA TYR A 38 -5.47 -1.34 13.34
C TYR A 38 -3.97 -1.63 13.35
N ASN A 39 -3.49 -2.45 12.42
CA ASN A 39 -2.07 -2.82 12.38
C ASN A 39 -1.21 -1.60 12.03
N LEU A 40 -0.07 -1.45 12.73
CA LEU A 40 0.78 -0.27 12.55
C LEU A 40 1.33 -0.13 11.12
N ALA A 41 1.59 -1.23 10.40
CA ALA A 41 2.03 -1.14 9.02
C ALA A 41 0.96 -0.51 8.13
N ASP A 42 -0.30 -0.88 8.34
CA ASP A 42 -1.44 -0.37 7.58
C ASP A 42 -1.61 1.15 7.78
N ILE A 43 -1.53 1.61 9.04
CA ILE A 43 -1.59 3.03 9.38
C ILE A 43 -0.40 3.79 8.76
N LEU A 44 0.82 3.30 8.95
CA LEU A 44 2.04 3.99 8.51
C LEU A 44 2.13 4.11 6.99
N ASN A 45 1.73 3.06 6.25
CA ASN A 45 1.78 3.11 4.79
C ASN A 45 0.71 4.05 4.21
N SER A 46 -0.48 4.13 4.82
CA SER A 46 -1.50 5.13 4.45
C SER A 46 -0.96 6.54 4.62
N LEU A 47 -0.46 6.86 5.82
CA LEU A 47 0.10 8.18 6.15
C LEU A 47 1.36 8.52 5.33
N SER A 48 2.16 7.52 4.96
CA SER A 48 3.29 7.70 4.04
C SER A 48 2.81 8.05 2.63
N GLY A 49 1.78 7.35 2.12
CA GLY A 49 1.19 7.63 0.80
C GLY A 49 0.60 9.04 0.68
N ASP A 50 0.08 9.58 1.79
CA ASP A 50 -0.41 10.95 1.88
C ASP A 50 0.66 12.01 2.20
N GLY A 51 1.89 11.57 2.50
CA GLY A 51 3.03 12.45 2.78
C GLY A 51 3.02 13.05 4.19
N GLU A 52 2.14 12.57 5.08
CA GLU A 52 2.10 12.95 6.49
C GLU A 52 3.29 12.39 7.27
N ILE A 53 3.75 11.20 6.89
CA ILE A 53 4.93 10.53 7.46
C ILE A 53 5.99 10.34 6.38
N LYS A 54 7.24 10.68 6.71
CA LYS A 54 8.39 10.45 5.84
C LYS A 54 9.04 9.10 6.12
N GLN A 55 9.73 8.56 5.13
CA GLN A 55 10.41 7.27 5.24
C GLN A 55 11.39 7.17 6.43
N ASN A 56 12.15 8.24 6.71
CA ASN A 56 13.09 8.28 7.83
C ASN A 56 12.41 8.30 9.21
N GLN A 57 11.10 8.57 9.28
CA GLN A 57 10.32 8.51 10.52
C GLN A 57 9.82 7.09 10.82
N LEU A 58 9.68 6.21 9.81
CA LEU A 58 9.08 4.89 9.99
C LEU A 58 9.77 4.04 11.07
N SER A 59 11.10 3.91 11.00
CA SER A 59 11.86 3.11 11.96
C SER A 59 11.78 3.65 13.41
N PRO A 60 12.00 4.96 13.66
CA PRO A 60 11.78 5.55 14.98
C PRO A 60 10.38 5.33 15.54
N ILE A 61 9.34 5.54 14.72
CA ILE A 61 7.94 5.35 15.13
C ILE A 61 7.70 3.89 15.53
N LEU A 62 8.14 2.96 14.68
CA LEU A 62 7.94 1.55 14.88
C LEU A 62 8.63 1.05 16.16
N TYR A 63 9.85 1.52 16.45
CA TYR A 63 10.53 1.19 17.71
C TYR A 63 9.84 1.81 18.92
N ALA A 64 9.56 3.11 18.89
CA ALA A 64 8.95 3.84 20.00
C ALA A 64 7.58 3.25 20.39
N LEU A 65 6.79 2.83 19.40
CA LEU A 65 5.47 2.26 19.67
C LEU A 65 5.56 0.78 19.99
N LEU A 66 6.03 -0.04 19.05
CA LEU A 66 5.95 -1.48 19.21
C LEU A 66 6.83 -1.95 20.36
N VAL A 67 8.10 -1.51 20.40
CA VAL A 67 9.06 -2.03 21.37
C VAL A 67 8.96 -1.30 22.71
N ASP A 68 9.06 0.02 22.71
CA ASP A 68 9.16 0.81 23.94
C ASP A 68 7.81 0.96 24.64
N LYS A 69 6.77 1.45 23.95
CA LYS A 69 5.44 1.68 24.54
C LYS A 69 4.64 0.40 24.79
N TYR A 70 4.53 -0.48 23.78
CA TYR A 70 3.64 -1.65 23.82
C TYR A 70 4.35 -2.99 24.08
N GLY A 71 5.68 -3.00 24.23
CA GLY A 71 6.43 -4.17 24.68
C GLY A 71 6.43 -5.37 23.73
N TYR A 72 6.27 -5.14 22.43
CA TYR A 72 6.36 -6.17 21.39
C TYR A 72 7.72 -6.86 21.45
N ARG A 73 7.73 -8.16 21.15
CA ARG A 73 8.98 -8.88 20.88
C ARG A 73 9.38 -8.67 19.44
N SER A 74 10.67 -8.51 19.22
CA SER A 74 11.22 -8.36 17.88
C SER A 74 12.37 -9.32 17.65
N LYS A 75 12.54 -9.74 16.40
CA LYS A 75 13.72 -10.50 15.96
C LYS A 75 14.07 -10.12 14.53
N SER A 76 15.34 -9.74 14.36
CA SER A 76 15.94 -9.53 13.05
C SER A 76 16.45 -10.85 12.47
N HIS A 77 16.26 -11.02 11.17
CA HIS A 77 16.63 -12.20 10.41
C HIS A 77 17.05 -11.80 9.00
N ASN A 78 18.25 -12.23 8.60
CA ASN A 78 18.68 -12.14 7.21
C ASN A 78 18.12 -13.32 6.43
N MET A 79 17.46 -13.04 5.32
CA MET A 79 16.87 -14.05 4.44
C MET A 79 17.93 -15.06 3.99
N SER A 80 17.69 -16.35 4.23
CA SER A 80 18.62 -17.42 3.84
C SER A 80 18.47 -17.86 2.37
N ILE A 81 17.28 -17.64 1.82
CA ILE A 81 16.88 -17.94 0.44
C ILE A 81 16.11 -16.76 -0.15
N THR A 82 15.87 -16.77 -1.47
CA THR A 82 14.92 -15.87 -2.10
C THR A 82 13.53 -16.50 -2.08
N ILE A 83 12.50 -15.72 -1.73
CA ILE A 83 11.10 -16.14 -1.76
C ILE A 83 10.31 -15.16 -2.62
N ASP A 84 9.56 -15.73 -3.57
CA ASP A 84 8.70 -15.00 -4.49
C ASP A 84 7.21 -15.38 -4.33
N ASP A 85 6.91 -16.44 -3.55
CA ASP A 85 5.54 -16.87 -3.23
C ASP A 85 5.27 -16.75 -1.72
N PHE A 86 4.42 -15.79 -1.36
CA PHE A 86 4.00 -15.53 0.01
C PHE A 86 2.64 -16.13 0.35
N SER A 87 1.96 -16.78 -0.61
CA SER A 87 0.61 -17.35 -0.41
C SER A 87 0.52 -18.27 0.82
N PRO A 88 1.51 -19.15 1.10
CA PRO A 88 1.46 -19.99 2.30
C PRO A 88 1.51 -19.19 3.61
N LEU A 89 2.35 -18.17 3.67
CA LEU A 89 2.47 -17.30 4.84
C LEU A 89 1.21 -16.45 5.02
N LEU A 90 0.70 -15.86 3.95
CA LEU A 90 -0.50 -15.05 3.96
C LEU A 90 -1.72 -15.85 4.44
N ALA A 91 -1.90 -17.07 3.92
CA ALA A 91 -2.99 -17.96 4.32
C ALA A 91 -2.92 -18.31 5.81
N GLU A 92 -1.72 -18.60 6.32
CA GLU A 92 -1.51 -18.86 7.74
C GLU A 92 -1.76 -17.59 8.57
N ALA A 93 -1.18 -16.45 8.19
CA ALA A 93 -1.25 -15.19 8.92
C ALA A 93 -2.67 -14.62 9.01
N LYS A 94 -3.48 -14.74 7.96
CA LYS A 94 -4.91 -14.34 7.97
C LYS A 94 -5.72 -15.08 9.04
N SER A 95 -5.28 -16.28 9.46
CA SER A 95 -5.95 -17.04 10.53
C SER A 95 -5.59 -16.58 11.95
N TRP A 96 -4.56 -15.76 12.11
CA TRP A 96 -4.06 -15.35 13.43
C TRP A 96 -4.95 -14.29 14.06
N LYS A 97 -5.45 -14.59 15.26
CA LYS A 97 -6.26 -13.67 16.06
C LYS A 97 -5.71 -13.46 17.47
N GLY A 98 -4.76 -14.29 17.91
CA GLY A 98 -4.13 -14.21 19.24
C GLY A 98 -2.87 -13.33 19.28
N VAL A 99 -2.40 -12.87 18.11
CA VAL A 99 -1.20 -12.04 18.00
C VAL A 99 -1.35 -11.03 16.86
N ASP A 100 -0.80 -9.85 17.10
CA ASP A 100 -0.52 -8.84 16.08
C ASP A 100 0.94 -8.97 15.62
N VAL A 101 1.15 -8.87 14.31
CA VAL A 101 2.47 -9.02 13.70
C VAL A 101 2.71 -7.89 12.72
N VAL A 102 3.89 -7.29 12.83
CA VAL A 102 4.38 -6.26 11.91
C VAL A 102 5.76 -6.69 11.44
N MET A 103 6.05 -6.52 10.16
CA MET A 103 7.36 -6.81 9.58
C MET A 103 7.99 -5.52 9.09
N ALA A 104 9.27 -5.33 9.38
CA ALA A 104 10.10 -4.29 8.78
C ALA A 104 11.07 -4.95 7.81
N TYR A 105 11.04 -4.55 6.55
CA TYR A 105 11.88 -5.09 5.50
C TYR A 105 12.81 -4.01 4.93
N TYR A 106 14.10 -4.30 4.91
CA TYR A 106 15.14 -3.41 4.40
C TYR A 106 15.42 -3.76 2.94
N HIS A 107 14.60 -3.20 2.04
CA HIS A 107 14.74 -3.40 0.61
C HIS A 107 15.96 -2.60 0.09
N PRO A 108 16.81 -3.17 -0.78
CA PRO A 108 18.01 -2.49 -1.29
C PRO A 108 17.73 -1.18 -2.05
N GLU A 109 16.67 -1.16 -2.87
CA GLU A 109 16.28 0.01 -3.67
C GLU A 109 15.24 0.90 -2.96
N LEU A 110 14.15 0.31 -2.46
CA LEU A 110 13.07 1.03 -1.78
C LEU A 110 13.42 1.50 -0.36
N GLY A 111 14.49 0.99 0.25
CA GLY A 111 14.87 1.33 1.62
C GLY A 111 14.01 0.62 2.68
N PHE A 112 13.76 1.31 3.80
CA PHE A 112 12.99 0.76 4.92
C PHE A 112 11.50 0.73 4.58
N THR A 113 10.91 -0.47 4.60
CA THR A 113 9.50 -0.72 4.31
C THR A 113 8.86 -1.46 5.49
N VAL A 114 7.55 -1.26 5.69
CA VAL A 114 6.80 -1.89 6.77
C VAL A 114 5.65 -2.69 6.15
N LEU A 115 5.46 -3.93 6.58
CA LEU A 115 4.51 -4.88 6.01
C LEU A 115 3.67 -5.51 7.13
N ASN A 116 2.36 -5.52 6.96
CA ASN A 116 1.43 -6.41 7.64
C ASN A 116 1.36 -7.77 6.92
N PRO A 117 1.77 -8.89 7.53
CA PRO A 117 1.72 -10.20 6.89
C PRO A 117 0.30 -10.71 6.60
N LYS A 118 -0.73 -10.12 7.22
CA LYS A 118 -2.14 -10.44 6.98
C LYS A 118 -2.73 -9.69 5.78
N ASN A 119 -2.06 -8.63 5.31
CA ASN A 119 -2.49 -7.80 4.19
C ASN A 119 -1.89 -8.35 2.89
N GLU A 120 -2.74 -8.62 1.90
CA GLU A 120 -2.35 -9.23 0.63
C GLU A 120 -1.65 -8.24 -0.31
N GLU A 121 -2.06 -6.99 -0.30
CA GLU A 121 -1.53 -5.93 -1.17
C GLU A 121 -0.04 -5.70 -0.93
N TYR A 122 0.41 -5.89 0.32
CA TYR A 122 1.80 -5.72 0.70
C TYR A 122 2.72 -6.78 0.12
N TRP A 123 2.22 -8.01 -0.02
CA TRP A 123 2.98 -9.06 -0.68
C TRP A 123 3.05 -8.86 -2.19
N GLN A 124 1.99 -8.32 -2.79
CA GLN A 124 1.98 -7.93 -4.20
C GLN A 124 2.98 -6.80 -4.47
N SER A 125 3.09 -5.83 -3.55
CA SER A 125 4.06 -4.74 -3.66
C SER A 125 5.50 -5.20 -3.39
N ALA A 126 5.71 -6.10 -2.43
CA ALA A 126 7.04 -6.59 -2.10
C ALA A 126 7.65 -7.46 -3.22
N GLN A 127 6.81 -8.20 -3.96
CA GLN A 127 7.15 -9.12 -5.07
C GLN A 127 8.09 -10.28 -4.69
N SER A 128 9.26 -9.99 -4.14
CA SER A 128 10.27 -10.95 -3.72
C SER A 128 11.01 -10.46 -2.48
N LEU A 129 11.33 -11.36 -1.56
CA LEU A 129 12.33 -11.12 -0.50
C LEU A 129 13.58 -11.90 -0.87
N LYS A 130 14.67 -11.20 -1.19
CA LYS A 130 15.88 -11.84 -1.74
C LYS A 130 16.81 -12.30 -0.63
N ARG A 131 17.60 -13.32 -0.95
CA ARG A 131 18.68 -13.81 -0.08
C ARG A 131 19.58 -12.68 0.42
N ASN A 132 19.95 -12.75 1.69
CA ASN A 132 20.78 -11.82 2.45
C ASN A 132 20.12 -10.48 2.82
N GLU A 133 18.90 -10.21 2.35
CA GLU A 133 18.16 -9.02 2.77
C GLU A 133 17.65 -9.16 4.21
N LEU A 134 17.49 -8.04 4.90
CA LEU A 134 17.14 -8.01 6.32
C LEU A 134 15.64 -7.83 6.51
N VAL A 135 15.05 -8.70 7.32
CA VAL A 135 13.68 -8.58 7.81
C VAL A 135 13.71 -8.57 9.33
N THR A 136 12.93 -7.68 9.96
CA THR A 136 12.68 -7.69 11.39
C THR A 136 11.21 -7.93 11.64
N VAL A 137 10.89 -8.99 12.37
CA VAL A 137 9.52 -9.35 12.71
C VAL A 137 9.23 -8.88 14.12
N TYR A 138 8.12 -8.18 14.30
CA TYR A 138 7.59 -7.69 15.57
C TYR A 138 6.29 -8.45 15.87
N ALA A 139 6.13 -8.92 17.10
CA ALA A 139 4.93 -9.63 17.54
C ALA A 139 4.48 -9.16 18.93
N GLY A 140 3.18 -8.89 19.08
CA GLY A 140 2.61 -8.35 20.30
C GLY A 140 1.09 -8.45 20.33
N GLY A 141 0.48 -7.74 21.28
CA GLY A 141 -0.97 -7.73 21.49
C GLY A 141 -1.49 -6.34 21.80
N PHE A 142 -0.99 -5.32 21.09
CA PHE A 142 -1.36 -3.93 21.32
C PHE A 142 -1.22 -3.52 22.80
N SER A 143 -2.19 -2.78 23.33
CA SER A 143 -2.26 -2.34 24.72
C SER A 143 -2.55 -3.47 25.73
N ASP A 144 -3.21 -4.55 25.30
CA ASP A 144 -3.50 -5.70 26.19
C ASP A 144 -2.24 -6.51 26.49
N GLY A 145 -1.25 -6.46 25.59
CA GLY A 145 -0.06 -7.30 25.65
C GLY A 145 -0.35 -8.79 25.42
N ILE A 146 0.72 -9.57 25.33
CA ILE A 146 0.67 -11.04 25.26
C ILE A 146 1.88 -11.66 25.96
N GLU A 147 1.77 -12.95 26.29
CA GLU A 147 2.92 -13.70 26.81
C GLU A 147 4.08 -13.70 25.81
N SER A 148 5.30 -13.47 26.32
CA SER A 148 6.51 -13.47 25.49
C SER A 148 6.74 -14.78 24.74
N LYS A 149 6.26 -15.91 25.27
CA LYS A 149 6.33 -17.21 24.59
C LYS A 149 5.44 -17.25 23.33
N VAL A 150 4.25 -16.66 23.39
CA VAL A 150 3.32 -16.57 22.25
C VAL A 150 3.89 -15.64 21.17
N ALA A 151 4.39 -14.47 21.57
CA ALA A 151 5.05 -13.53 20.65
C ALA A 151 6.26 -14.18 19.94
N ASN A 152 7.14 -14.83 20.71
CA ASN A 152 8.31 -15.54 20.16
C ASN A 152 7.90 -16.71 19.26
N ALA A 153 6.82 -17.43 19.59
CA ALA A 153 6.30 -18.49 18.73
C ALA A 153 5.82 -17.94 17.38
N ALA A 154 5.09 -16.81 17.37
CA ALA A 154 4.64 -16.15 16.15
C ALA A 154 5.81 -15.72 15.26
N ILE A 155 6.81 -15.06 15.85
CA ILE A 155 8.05 -14.67 15.16
C ILE A 155 8.72 -15.89 14.50
N GLN A 156 8.79 -17.01 15.23
CA GLN A 156 9.43 -18.23 14.72
C GLN A 156 8.63 -18.88 13.60
N VAL A 157 7.29 -18.82 13.64
CA VAL A 157 6.45 -19.29 12.54
C VAL A 157 6.72 -18.44 11.29
N VAL A 158 6.68 -17.11 11.40
CA VAL A 158 7.00 -16.21 10.27
C VAL A 158 8.37 -16.54 9.69
N ILE A 159 9.42 -16.61 10.52
CA ILE A 159 10.78 -16.92 10.05
C ILE A 159 10.84 -18.30 9.37
N SER A 160 10.16 -19.32 9.89
CA SER A 160 10.12 -20.64 9.24
C SER A 160 9.51 -20.59 7.84
N PHE A 161 8.48 -19.76 7.62
CA PHE A 161 7.95 -19.53 6.27
C PHE A 161 8.93 -18.74 5.40
N LEU A 162 9.62 -17.74 5.96
CA LEU A 162 10.65 -16.96 5.27
C LEU A 162 11.92 -17.76 4.91
N GLU A 163 12.09 -18.94 5.49
CA GLU A 163 13.13 -19.91 5.13
C GLU A 163 12.62 -20.97 4.13
N GLY A 164 11.39 -20.82 3.60
CA GLY A 164 10.76 -21.76 2.67
C GLY A 164 10.15 -22.99 3.33
N GLY A 165 10.19 -23.05 4.66
CA GLY A 165 9.55 -24.09 5.45
C GLY A 165 8.06 -23.84 5.66
N LYS A 166 7.42 -24.77 6.38
CA LYS A 166 6.04 -24.62 6.87
C LYS A 166 6.01 -25.01 8.34
N LYS A 167 5.42 -24.17 9.18
CA LYS A 167 5.27 -24.43 10.61
C LYS A 167 3.83 -24.13 11.00
N LYS A 168 3.16 -25.10 11.63
CA LYS A 168 1.80 -24.90 12.12
C LYS A 168 1.80 -23.93 13.29
N SER A 169 0.87 -22.97 13.26
CA SER A 169 0.67 -22.06 14.37
C SER A 169 0.00 -22.78 15.56
N PRO A 170 0.49 -22.61 16.80
CA PRO A 170 -0.21 -23.09 17.98
C PRO A 170 -1.55 -22.37 18.18
N ASP A 171 -2.48 -23.03 18.89
CA ASP A 171 -3.80 -22.50 19.21
C ASP A 171 -3.79 -21.09 19.85
N SER A 172 -2.75 -20.78 20.62
CA SER A 172 -2.56 -19.46 21.26
C SER A 172 -2.37 -18.32 20.27
N ILE A 173 -1.93 -18.61 19.04
CA ILE A 173 -1.79 -17.63 17.94
C ILE A 173 -3.11 -17.53 17.15
N LEU A 174 -3.85 -18.64 17.04
CA LEU A 174 -5.06 -18.74 16.23
C LEU A 174 -6.29 -18.11 16.90
N LYS A 175 -6.35 -18.13 18.24
CA LYS A 175 -7.51 -17.67 19.01
C LYS A 175 -7.25 -16.32 19.66
N GLY A 176 -8.16 -15.36 19.46
CA GLY A 176 -8.10 -14.04 20.08
C GLY A 176 -8.95 -13.01 19.32
N LYS A 177 -8.65 -11.73 19.52
CA LYS A 177 -9.39 -10.58 18.98
C LYS A 177 -8.64 -9.76 17.92
N TYR A 178 -7.37 -10.06 17.66
CA TYR A 178 -6.50 -9.32 16.73
C TYR A 178 -6.64 -9.81 15.28
N ALA A 179 -7.87 -9.99 14.81
CA ALA A 179 -8.12 -10.33 13.42
C ALA A 179 -7.69 -9.17 12.50
N PHE A 180 -7.41 -9.48 11.23
CA PHE A 180 -7.11 -8.44 10.25
C PHE A 180 -8.27 -7.44 10.13
N LYS A 181 -7.95 -6.16 10.17
CA LYS A 181 -8.86 -5.02 10.03
C LYS A 181 -8.24 -4.09 8.99
N ALA A 182 -8.88 -3.97 7.83
CA ALA A 182 -8.41 -3.07 6.78
C ALA A 182 -8.47 -1.62 7.28
N PHE A 183 -7.38 -0.88 7.11
CA PHE A 183 -7.31 0.53 7.43
C PHE A 183 -7.58 1.33 6.15
N GLU A 184 -8.66 2.09 6.16
CA GLU A 184 -8.94 3.12 5.16
C GLU A 184 -9.02 4.43 5.90
N GLN A 185 -8.15 5.38 5.55
CA GLN A 185 -8.23 6.71 6.10
C GLN A 185 -9.49 7.37 5.53
N GLU A 186 -10.43 7.74 6.41
CA GLU A 186 -11.58 8.56 6.01
C GLU A 186 -11.03 9.87 5.46
N LEU A 187 -10.99 9.98 4.12
CA LEU A 187 -10.78 11.24 3.44
C LEU A 187 -11.93 12.13 3.86
N GLU A 188 -11.64 13.16 4.63
CA GLU A 188 -12.59 14.26 4.79
C GLU A 188 -12.78 14.83 3.39
N ASP A 189 -13.88 14.48 2.74
CA ASP A 189 -14.35 15.16 1.53
C ASP A 189 -14.47 16.65 1.90
N GLU A 190 -13.48 17.46 1.52
CA GLU A 190 -13.64 18.90 1.56
C GLU A 190 -14.77 19.24 0.58
N GLU A 191 -15.99 19.38 1.10
CA GLU A 191 -17.07 20.05 0.40
C GLU A 191 -16.51 21.38 -0.13
N PRO A 192 -16.73 21.73 -1.41
CA PRO A 192 -16.16 22.94 -1.98
C PRO A 192 -16.68 24.14 -1.20
N GLU A 193 -15.82 24.76 -0.39
CA GLU A 193 -16.12 26.01 0.30
C GLU A 193 -16.54 27.04 -0.76
N ALA A 194 -17.83 27.36 -0.76
CA ALA A 194 -18.37 28.45 -1.54
C ALA A 194 -17.67 29.75 -1.09
N GLN A 195 -16.98 30.39 -2.03
CA GLN A 195 -16.26 31.64 -1.81
C GLN A 195 -17.21 32.73 -1.29
N GLY A 196 -17.06 33.07 -0.01
CA GLY A 196 -17.55 34.31 0.62
C GLY A 196 -16.38 35.10 1.20
N PRO A 197 -16.45 36.44 1.27
CA PRO A 197 -15.26 37.27 1.46
C PRO A 197 -14.69 37.18 2.88
N ALA A 198 -13.36 37.21 2.92
CA ALA A 198 -12.49 36.97 4.08
C ALA A 198 -12.72 37.87 5.30
N GLN A 199 -12.66 37.26 6.49
CA GLN A 199 -12.26 37.88 7.75
C GLN A 199 -11.34 36.91 8.55
N PRO A 200 -10.48 37.41 9.46
CA PRO A 200 -9.16 36.84 9.73
C PRO A 200 -9.17 35.55 10.58
N ARG A 201 -8.22 34.67 10.23
CA ARG A 201 -7.93 33.37 10.85
C ARG A 201 -7.61 33.47 12.34
N GLU A 202 -8.38 32.77 13.17
CA GLU A 202 -7.89 32.17 14.42
C GLU A 202 -7.44 30.72 14.15
N ALA A 203 -6.36 30.31 14.81
CA ALA A 203 -5.59 29.10 14.55
C ALA A 203 -6.37 27.80 14.84
N PRO A 204 -6.23 26.72 14.04
CA PRO A 204 -6.80 25.44 14.40
C PRO A 204 -5.84 24.66 15.30
N GLY A 205 -6.08 24.76 16.59
CA GLY A 205 -5.76 23.70 17.52
C GLY A 205 -7.05 23.29 18.21
N LYS A 206 -7.71 22.21 17.76
CA LYS A 206 -8.57 21.39 18.61
C LYS A 206 -8.85 20.01 17.99
N PRO A 207 -9.05 18.98 18.84
CA PRO A 207 -8.97 17.57 18.48
C PRO A 207 -10.29 17.04 17.89
N ARG A 208 -10.18 16.00 17.05
CA ARG A 208 -11.30 15.18 16.56
C ARG A 208 -12.09 14.66 17.77
N SER A 209 -13.36 15.05 17.85
CA SER A 209 -14.35 14.45 18.75
C SER A 209 -15.67 14.41 18.00
N ARG A 210 -16.13 13.20 17.66
CA ARG A 210 -17.49 12.69 17.87
C ARG A 210 -17.67 11.36 17.11
N ARG A 211 -17.64 10.26 17.86
CA ARG A 211 -18.34 9.02 17.50
C ARG A 211 -19.52 8.83 18.46
N GLY A 212 -20.64 8.35 17.93
CA GLY A 212 -21.74 7.76 18.66
C GLY A 212 -22.25 6.54 17.89
N PRO A 213 -22.60 5.42 18.55
CA PRO A 213 -22.97 4.17 17.89
C PRO A 213 -24.48 4.15 17.58
N VAL A 214 -24.86 3.48 16.48
CA VAL A 214 -26.25 3.07 16.27
C VAL A 214 -26.30 1.55 16.25
N SER A 215 -27.05 0.98 17.19
CA SER A 215 -27.34 -0.45 17.29
C SER A 215 -28.83 -0.65 17.57
N ALA A 216 -29.31 -1.83 17.16
CA ALA A 216 -30.54 -2.54 17.54
C ALA A 216 -31.87 -2.05 16.89
N SER A 217 -32.81 -2.91 16.50
CA SER A 217 -32.90 -4.38 16.40
C SER A 217 -34.27 -4.78 15.80
N SER A 218 -34.42 -6.06 15.39
CA SER A 218 -35.63 -6.92 15.45
C SER A 218 -36.84 -6.54 14.56
N GLY A 219 -37.66 -7.42 13.99
CA GLY A 219 -37.80 -8.87 14.03
C GLY A 219 -39.17 -9.25 13.42
N ASP A 220 -39.18 -10.33 12.64
CA ASP A 220 -40.23 -11.34 12.40
C ASP A 220 -41.66 -11.10 11.81
N THR A 221 -42.01 -12.07 10.95
CA THR A 221 -43.32 -12.72 10.65
C THR A 221 -44.35 -12.18 9.61
N VAL A 222 -44.33 -12.85 8.43
CA VAL A 222 -45.38 -13.52 7.56
C VAL A 222 -46.81 -13.65 8.18
N PRO A 223 -47.98 -13.79 7.47
CA PRO A 223 -48.18 -14.63 6.26
C PRO A 223 -49.33 -14.36 5.23
N ASP A 224 -49.30 -15.09 4.09
CA ASP A 224 -50.39 -15.87 3.40
C ASP A 224 -50.19 -15.95 1.86
N ARG A 225 -50.75 -16.87 1.07
CA ARG A 225 -50.77 -18.34 0.98
C ARG A 225 -51.54 -18.71 -0.32
N ALA A 226 -50.96 -19.59 -1.14
CA ALA A 226 -51.55 -20.51 -2.15
C ALA A 226 -52.37 -19.92 -3.34
N VAL A 227 -52.34 -20.45 -4.57
CA VAL A 227 -52.80 -21.79 -4.99
C VAL A 227 -52.07 -22.32 -6.25
N GLN A 228 -52.00 -23.65 -6.29
CA GLN A 228 -51.37 -24.61 -7.21
C GLN A 228 -52.18 -24.91 -8.49
N THR A 229 -51.53 -25.53 -9.48
CA THR A 229 -51.86 -26.80 -10.22
C THR A 229 -50.90 -26.89 -11.43
N GLU A 230 -50.43 -27.99 -12.01
CA GLU A 230 -50.49 -29.45 -11.82
C GLU A 230 -49.34 -30.07 -12.67
N SER A 231 -48.95 -31.30 -12.34
CA SER A 231 -47.92 -32.17 -12.98
C SER A 231 -48.55 -33.05 -14.12
N PRO A 232 -47.85 -33.91 -14.93
CA PRO A 232 -46.81 -34.86 -14.48
C PRO A 232 -45.67 -35.31 -15.45
N ALA A 233 -44.58 -35.76 -14.81
CA ALA A 233 -43.71 -36.93 -15.00
C ALA A 233 -43.22 -37.42 -16.39
N SER A 234 -41.90 -37.62 -16.50
CA SER A 234 -41.29 -38.95 -16.72
C SER A 234 -39.81 -39.01 -16.33
N THR A 235 -39.46 -40.12 -15.69
CA THR A 235 -38.21 -40.52 -15.02
C THR A 235 -37.26 -41.24 -16.00
N VAL A 236 -35.94 -41.00 -15.97
CA VAL A 236 -34.88 -42.05 -16.03
C VAL A 236 -33.58 -41.52 -15.40
N GLN A 237 -32.88 -42.39 -14.69
CA GLN A 237 -31.70 -42.20 -13.84
C GLN A 237 -30.38 -42.57 -14.58
N ALA A 238 -29.33 -41.75 -14.37
CA ALA A 238 -27.85 -41.94 -14.36
C ALA A 238 -27.15 -43.09 -15.16
N PRO A 239 -25.96 -42.88 -15.78
CA PRO A 239 -24.71 -42.74 -15.00
C PRO A 239 -23.58 -41.81 -15.54
N ALA A 240 -22.71 -41.40 -14.61
CA ALA A 240 -21.28 -40.97 -14.64
C ALA A 240 -20.63 -40.35 -15.91
N PRO A 241 -19.90 -39.21 -15.79
CA PRO A 241 -19.15 -38.62 -16.89
C PRO A 241 -17.65 -38.98 -16.89
N ALA A 242 -17.12 -39.23 -18.09
CA ALA A 242 -15.73 -39.06 -18.52
C ALA A 242 -15.74 -38.77 -20.04
N PRO A 243 -14.67 -38.24 -20.65
CA PRO A 243 -13.89 -37.04 -20.35
C PRO A 243 -14.12 -35.94 -21.44
N ALA A 244 -13.41 -34.82 -21.28
CA ALA A 244 -13.51 -33.56 -22.03
C ALA A 244 -13.52 -33.62 -23.58
N PRO A 245 -14.03 -32.53 -24.21
CA PRO A 245 -13.40 -31.91 -25.36
C PRO A 245 -12.86 -30.52 -25.02
N ALA A 246 -11.62 -30.27 -25.44
CA ALA A 246 -10.88 -29.02 -25.35
C ALA A 246 -11.26 -28.05 -26.47
N GLN A 247 -11.42 -26.76 -26.14
CA GLN A 247 -11.11 -25.51 -26.90
C GLN A 247 -11.25 -24.35 -25.87
N ASP A 248 -10.41 -23.33 -25.72
CA ASP A 248 -9.13 -22.91 -26.30
C ASP A 248 -8.37 -22.17 -25.19
N VAL A 249 -7.15 -22.60 -24.90
CA VAL A 249 -6.28 -21.96 -23.92
C VAL A 249 -5.48 -20.89 -24.65
N GLN A 250 -5.84 -19.61 -24.45
CA GLN A 250 -4.96 -18.52 -24.85
C GLN A 250 -3.70 -18.56 -23.98
N SER A 251 -2.58 -18.78 -24.65
CA SER A 251 -1.23 -18.82 -24.13
C SER A 251 -0.92 -17.62 -23.22
N SER A 252 -0.67 -17.89 -21.94
CA SER A 252 0.02 -16.96 -21.04
C SER A 252 1.48 -16.82 -21.51
N GLY A 253 1.73 -15.93 -22.47
CA GLY A 253 3.06 -15.47 -22.81
C GLY A 253 3.68 -14.78 -21.59
N ASN A 254 4.91 -15.16 -21.23
CA ASN A 254 5.67 -14.53 -20.15
C ASN A 254 5.69 -13.01 -20.35
N LYS A 255 4.93 -12.26 -19.55
CA LYS A 255 5.01 -10.79 -19.53
C LYS A 255 6.40 -10.41 -19.04
N THR A 256 7.16 -9.75 -19.90
CA THR A 256 8.52 -9.31 -19.60
C THR A 256 8.46 -7.85 -19.15
N MET A 257 9.29 -7.47 -18.19
CA MET A 257 9.42 -6.08 -17.72
C MET A 257 10.72 -5.48 -18.25
N THR A 258 10.64 -4.25 -18.75
CA THR A 258 11.83 -3.48 -19.13
C THR A 258 12.55 -2.90 -17.91
N PRO A 259 13.85 -2.56 -18.03
CA PRO A 259 14.53 -1.75 -17.02
C PRO A 259 13.76 -0.45 -16.74
N MET A 260 13.91 0.07 -15.51
CA MET A 260 13.35 1.39 -15.18
C MET A 260 14.10 2.48 -15.93
N TYR A 261 13.33 3.33 -16.63
CA TYR A 261 13.83 4.49 -17.33
C TYR A 261 13.54 5.76 -16.55
N SER A 262 14.48 6.71 -16.60
CA SER A 262 14.35 7.99 -15.92
C SER A 262 13.83 9.09 -16.82
N ALA A 263 12.88 9.85 -16.30
CA ALA A 263 12.39 11.11 -16.85
C ALA A 263 12.65 12.24 -15.82
N PRO A 264 13.79 12.94 -15.94
CA PRO A 264 14.09 14.07 -15.06
C PRO A 264 13.11 15.22 -15.32
N VAL A 265 12.58 15.80 -14.25
CA VAL A 265 11.69 16.95 -14.30
C VAL A 265 12.53 18.21 -14.47
N THR A 266 12.37 18.86 -15.62
CA THR A 266 13.14 20.06 -15.99
C THR A 266 12.33 21.34 -15.87
N ASN A 267 11.00 21.25 -15.67
CA ASN A 267 10.16 22.37 -15.26
C ASN A 267 10.49 22.86 -13.84
N GLU A 268 10.06 24.07 -13.50
CA GLU A 268 10.10 24.58 -12.13
C GLU A 268 9.25 23.72 -11.18
N LEU A 269 8.09 23.24 -11.67
CA LEU A 269 7.21 22.31 -10.98
C LEU A 269 6.58 21.33 -11.98
N PHE A 270 6.33 20.10 -11.55
CA PHE A 270 5.49 19.18 -12.32
C PHE A 270 4.01 19.53 -12.06
N HIS A 271 3.43 20.33 -12.94
CA HIS A 271 2.08 20.84 -12.78
C HIS A 271 1.05 19.98 -13.54
N ASN A 272 -0.25 20.31 -13.41
CA ASN A 272 -1.35 19.54 -14.02
C ASN A 272 -1.17 19.32 -15.54
N GLY A 273 -0.64 20.32 -16.26
CA GLY A 273 -0.32 20.16 -17.68
C GLY A 273 0.68 19.03 -18.01
N ASN A 274 1.68 18.78 -17.15
CA ASN A 274 2.62 17.68 -17.33
C ASN A 274 1.94 16.32 -17.09
N VAL A 275 1.09 16.24 -16.07
CA VAL A 275 0.25 15.05 -15.77
C VAL A 275 -0.63 14.70 -16.96
N GLU A 276 -1.36 15.68 -17.50
CA GLU A 276 -2.24 15.48 -18.65
C GLU A 276 -1.46 15.08 -19.91
N ALA A 277 -0.29 15.67 -20.14
CA ALA A 277 0.59 15.27 -21.23
C ALA A 277 1.05 13.81 -21.08
N TRP A 278 1.46 13.40 -19.88
CA TRP A 278 1.87 12.03 -19.57
C TRP A 278 0.73 11.02 -19.77
N LYS A 279 -0.48 11.32 -19.28
CA LYS A 279 -1.66 10.48 -19.53
C LYS A 279 -1.90 10.26 -21.02
N LYS A 280 -1.86 11.33 -21.83
CA LYS A 280 -2.05 11.24 -23.28
C LYS A 280 -0.94 10.45 -23.98
N ILE A 281 0.30 10.57 -23.53
CA ILE A 281 1.44 9.81 -24.07
C ILE A 281 1.29 8.32 -23.75
N ILE A 282 0.98 7.98 -22.50
CA ILE A 282 0.80 6.60 -22.04
C ILE A 282 -0.39 5.96 -22.75
N GLN A 283 -1.53 6.65 -22.79
CA GLN A 283 -2.71 6.18 -23.50
C GLN A 283 -2.43 5.92 -24.99
N SER A 284 -1.67 6.80 -25.65
CA SER A 284 -1.25 6.61 -27.05
C SER A 284 -0.40 5.36 -27.24
N TYR A 285 0.53 5.10 -26.30
CA TYR A 285 1.42 3.95 -26.34
C TYR A 285 0.65 2.63 -26.12
N GLU A 286 -0.20 2.56 -25.10
CA GLU A 286 -0.97 1.36 -24.75
C GLU A 286 -2.03 1.02 -25.80
N THR A 287 -2.60 2.04 -26.44
CA THR A 287 -3.52 1.85 -27.57
C THR A 287 -2.80 1.24 -28.78
N LYS A 288 -1.55 1.66 -29.04
CA LYS A 288 -0.75 1.16 -30.17
C LYS A 288 -0.15 -0.22 -29.92
N ASN A 289 0.17 -0.52 -28.67
CA ASN A 289 0.81 -1.77 -28.24
C ASN A 289 -0.11 -2.53 -27.28
N PRO A 290 -1.16 -3.21 -27.78
CA PRO A 290 -2.05 -4.00 -26.95
C PRO A 290 -1.28 -5.05 -26.13
N GLY A 291 -1.58 -5.14 -24.84
CA GLY A 291 -0.90 -6.07 -23.93
C GLY A 291 0.39 -5.52 -23.31
N CYS A 292 0.75 -4.27 -23.59
CA CYS A 292 1.75 -3.52 -22.83
C CYS A 292 1.07 -2.54 -21.87
N GLU A 293 1.62 -2.41 -20.66
CA GLU A 293 1.20 -1.47 -19.63
C GLU A 293 2.41 -0.63 -19.19
N VAL A 294 2.22 0.69 -19.06
CA VAL A 294 3.27 1.59 -18.58
C VAL A 294 3.12 1.79 -17.07
N LEU A 295 4.11 1.32 -16.33
CA LEU A 295 4.21 1.50 -14.88
C LEU A 295 4.99 2.77 -14.57
N VAL A 296 4.41 3.67 -13.77
CA VAL A 296 5.06 4.90 -13.32
C VAL A 296 5.49 4.76 -11.86
N PHE A 297 6.66 5.25 -11.53
CA PHE A 297 7.22 5.22 -10.18
C PHE A 297 7.78 6.59 -9.80
N TYR A 298 7.61 6.97 -8.54
CA TYR A 298 8.19 8.20 -7.99
C TYR A 298 8.70 7.93 -6.58
N GLU A 299 9.95 8.30 -6.30
CA GLU A 299 10.62 8.02 -5.02
C GLU A 299 10.56 6.53 -4.58
N GLY A 300 10.52 5.61 -5.55
CA GLY A 300 10.46 4.16 -5.32
C GLY A 300 9.04 3.60 -5.24
N GLU A 301 8.02 4.43 -5.09
CA GLU A 301 6.63 3.97 -5.03
C GLU A 301 6.01 3.86 -6.42
N ARG A 302 5.23 2.80 -6.66
CA ARG A 302 4.41 2.69 -7.87
C ARG A 302 3.25 3.67 -7.78
N ILE A 303 3.13 4.51 -8.79
CA ILE A 303 2.07 5.48 -8.91
C ILE A 303 0.94 4.88 -9.75
N HIS A 304 -0.17 4.54 -9.09
CA HIS A 304 -1.37 4.01 -9.74
C HIS A 304 -2.18 5.11 -10.42
N ASP A 305 -2.31 6.28 -9.77
CA ASP A 305 -2.92 7.46 -10.37
C ASP A 305 -1.88 8.56 -10.57
N ILE A 306 -1.58 8.87 -11.84
CA ILE A 306 -0.63 9.91 -12.25
C ILE A 306 -1.04 11.29 -11.70
N ASN A 307 -2.33 11.53 -11.43
CA ASN A 307 -2.76 12.78 -10.78
C ASN A 307 -2.09 13.01 -9.42
N THR A 308 -1.71 11.94 -8.72
CA THR A 308 -1.04 12.06 -7.42
C THR A 308 0.33 12.74 -7.54
N LEU A 309 0.98 12.71 -8.71
CA LEU A 309 2.23 13.42 -8.97
C LEU A 309 2.08 14.94 -8.95
N PHE A 310 0.86 15.45 -9.14
CA PHE A 310 0.57 16.89 -9.14
C PHE A 310 0.35 17.47 -7.73
N LYS A 311 0.12 16.66 -6.69
CA LYS A 311 -0.09 17.16 -5.32
C LYS A 311 1.02 18.14 -4.96
N TRP A 312 0.66 19.36 -4.51
CA TRP A 312 1.56 20.51 -4.38
C TRP A 312 2.86 20.14 -3.64
N GLY A 313 3.97 20.12 -4.39
CA GLY A 313 5.30 19.85 -3.85
C GLY A 313 5.77 18.40 -3.92
N LYS A 314 4.97 17.45 -4.43
CA LYS A 314 5.39 16.04 -4.58
C LYS A 314 6.54 15.91 -5.56
N VAL A 315 6.43 16.53 -6.74
CA VAL A 315 7.45 16.45 -7.80
C VAL A 315 8.01 17.83 -8.13
N LYS A 316 9.30 18.03 -7.83
CA LYS A 316 10.00 19.32 -7.96
C LYS A 316 10.99 19.32 -9.12
N HIS A 317 11.46 20.50 -9.50
CA HIS A 317 12.59 20.64 -10.41
C HIS A 317 13.78 19.76 -9.96
N GLY A 318 14.34 18.99 -10.90
CA GLY A 318 15.45 18.09 -10.64
C GLY A 318 15.06 16.72 -10.08
N SER A 319 13.82 16.53 -9.62
CA SER A 319 13.30 15.20 -9.29
C SER A 319 13.24 14.31 -10.53
N THR A 320 13.31 13.00 -10.34
CA THR A 320 13.23 12.03 -11.43
C THR A 320 12.02 11.15 -11.25
N ILE A 321 11.14 11.13 -12.26
CA ILE A 321 10.07 10.16 -12.36
C ILE A 321 10.62 8.95 -13.10
N LEU A 322 10.42 7.76 -12.55
CA LEU A 322 10.84 6.50 -13.18
C LEU A 322 9.64 5.87 -13.87
N PHE A 323 9.88 5.10 -14.93
CA PHE A 323 8.83 4.29 -15.54
C PHE A 323 9.40 3.02 -16.15
N ALA A 324 8.57 1.99 -16.24
CA ALA A 324 8.88 0.73 -16.88
C ALA A 324 7.68 0.25 -17.71
N ILE A 325 7.93 -0.56 -18.72
CA ILE A 325 6.89 -1.21 -19.51
C ILE A 325 6.86 -2.68 -19.16
N VAL A 326 5.67 -3.21 -18.89
CA VAL A 326 5.41 -4.64 -18.74
C VAL A 326 4.53 -5.09 -19.91
N GLY A 327 4.92 -6.16 -20.60
CA GLY A 327 4.12 -6.68 -21.71
C GLY A 327 4.71 -7.91 -22.38
N THR A 328 3.98 -8.46 -23.33
CA THR A 328 4.38 -9.64 -24.11
C THR A 328 5.25 -9.28 -25.31
N GLU A 329 5.04 -8.12 -25.93
CA GLU A 329 5.81 -7.66 -27.09
C GLU A 329 6.10 -6.15 -27.01
N ILE A 330 7.16 -5.78 -26.31
CA ILE A 330 7.50 -4.38 -26.03
C ILE A 330 8.22 -3.75 -27.23
N LYS A 331 7.63 -2.70 -27.82
CA LYS A 331 8.17 -1.92 -28.96
C LYS A 331 8.19 -0.43 -28.63
N ASP A 332 8.79 0.39 -29.49
CA ASP A 332 8.80 1.86 -29.40
C ASP A 332 9.32 2.49 -28.09
N VAL A 333 10.04 1.73 -27.27
CA VAL A 333 10.54 2.16 -25.95
C VAL A 333 11.35 3.45 -26.02
N ALA A 334 12.24 3.58 -27.01
CA ALA A 334 13.05 4.79 -27.19
C ALA A 334 12.19 6.03 -27.50
N LYS A 335 11.09 5.84 -28.23
CA LYS A 335 10.15 6.91 -28.57
C LYS A 335 9.31 7.30 -27.35
N LEU A 336 8.88 6.31 -26.56
CA LEU A 336 8.19 6.53 -25.28
C LEU A 336 9.07 7.27 -24.28
N GLN A 337 10.33 6.86 -24.12
CA GLN A 337 11.31 7.60 -23.30
C GLN A 337 11.45 9.04 -23.74
N ARG A 338 11.54 9.30 -25.05
CA ARG A 338 11.64 10.66 -25.56
C ARG A 338 10.41 11.48 -25.20
N TYR A 339 9.20 10.95 -25.43
CA TYR A 339 7.97 11.68 -25.17
C TYR A 339 7.70 11.90 -23.68
N LEU A 340 7.97 10.93 -22.81
CA LEU A 340 7.82 11.14 -21.36
C LEU A 340 8.83 12.15 -20.81
N LYS A 341 10.08 12.15 -21.32
CA LYS A 341 11.05 13.21 -21.02
C LYS A 341 10.57 14.59 -21.48
N GLN A 342 9.97 14.68 -22.66
CA GLN A 342 9.38 15.93 -23.16
C GLN A 342 8.16 16.36 -22.33
N GLY A 343 7.32 15.41 -21.92
CA GLY A 343 6.17 15.64 -21.04
C GLY A 343 6.56 16.09 -19.63
N ALA A 344 7.77 15.76 -19.17
CA ALA A 344 8.35 16.24 -17.90
C ALA A 344 9.17 17.54 -18.04
N SER A 345 9.07 18.21 -19.18
CA SER A 345 9.79 19.44 -19.52
C SER A 345 8.82 20.55 -19.95
N PRO A 346 9.30 21.78 -20.24
CA PRO A 346 8.43 22.85 -20.75
C PRO A 346 7.76 22.52 -22.09
N GLN A 347 8.22 21.47 -22.77
CA GLN A 347 7.67 21.02 -24.05
C GLN A 347 6.35 20.23 -23.92
N PHE A 348 5.85 20.01 -22.70
CA PHE A 348 4.62 19.25 -22.44
C PHE A 348 3.40 19.78 -23.22
N GLU A 349 3.35 21.10 -23.48
CA GLU A 349 2.26 21.75 -24.21
C GLU A 349 2.04 21.16 -25.61
N ALA A 350 3.08 20.61 -26.24
CA ALA A 350 2.97 19.97 -27.54
C ALA A 350 1.98 18.79 -27.55
N PHE A 351 1.76 18.14 -26.41
CA PHE A 351 0.84 17.02 -26.25
C PHE A 351 -0.57 17.47 -25.83
N LEU A 352 -0.77 18.75 -25.53
CA LEU A 352 -2.05 19.30 -25.08
C LEU A 352 -2.86 19.98 -26.19
N LYS A 353 -2.27 20.23 -27.36
CA LYS A 353 -2.90 20.96 -28.49
C LYS A 353 -4.10 20.27 -29.14
N PHE A 354 -4.41 19.03 -28.77
CA PHE A 354 -5.46 18.22 -29.37
C PHE A 354 -6.66 18.03 -28.43
N PRO A 355 -7.88 17.87 -28.97
CA PRO A 355 -9.11 17.74 -28.18
C PRO A 355 -9.01 16.67 -27.09
N VAL A 356 -9.62 16.95 -25.94
CA VAL A 356 -9.52 16.15 -24.70
C VAL A 356 -9.96 14.69 -24.89
N ASN A 357 -10.82 14.41 -25.86
CA ASN A 357 -11.35 13.06 -26.15
C ASN A 357 -10.68 12.35 -27.33
N THR A 358 -9.46 12.73 -27.70
CA THR A 358 -8.73 12.10 -28.81
C THR A 358 -7.43 11.47 -28.34
N VAL A 359 -7.27 10.17 -28.61
CA VAL A 359 -6.00 9.48 -28.42
C VAL A 359 -4.99 10.07 -29.41
N LEU A 360 -3.88 10.58 -28.91
CA LEU A 360 -2.82 11.12 -29.76
C LEU A 360 -2.25 9.99 -30.64
N LYS A 361 -1.95 10.27 -31.91
CA LYS A 361 -1.26 9.33 -32.80
C LYS A 361 0.25 9.52 -32.70
N LEU A 362 0.81 9.27 -31.51
CA LEU A 362 2.25 9.41 -31.27
C LEU A 362 3.03 8.14 -31.68
N PHE A 363 2.39 6.97 -31.68
CA PHE A 363 3.01 5.67 -31.93
C PHE A 363 2.43 4.94 -33.16
#